data_AF-A4JVB5-F1
#
_entry.id   AF-A4JVB5-F1
#
_cell.length_a   1.000
_cell.length_b   1.000
_cell.length_c   1.000
_cell.angle_alpha   90.00
_cell.angle_beta   90.00
_cell.angle_gamma   90.00
#
_symmetry.space_group_name_H-M   'P 1'
#
loop_
_entity.id
_entity.type
_entity.pdbx_description
1 polymer ?
#
loop_
_entity_poly.entity_id
_entity_poly.type
_entity_poly.pdbx_seq_one_letter_code
_entity_poly.pdbx_strand_id
1 'polypeptide(L)'
;MRRRKLPPIVTKLSESENQTVWRVELPPNGSGFRSTYRATTYPNSDLVFVETWVKKLKSSNKKVVEVMRAHLAGGDRPGEV
;
A
#
# COMPACT_ATOMS: atom_id res chain seq x y z
N MET A 1 -25.67 3.71 11.71
CA MET A 1 -24.73 4.46 10.84
C MET A 1 -23.71 3.50 10.24
N ARG A 2 -23.68 3.30 8.92
CA ARG A 2 -22.61 2.54 8.26
C ARG A 2 -21.33 3.37 8.37
N ARG A 3 -20.36 2.95 9.21
CA ARG A 3 -19.03 3.58 9.24
C ARG A 3 -18.45 3.47 7.83
N ARG A 4 -18.36 4.59 7.09
CA ARG A 4 -17.67 4.63 5.80
C ARG A 4 -16.22 4.25 6.08
N LYS A 5 -15.83 3.03 5.72
CA LYS A 5 -14.44 2.57 5.78
C LYS A 5 -13.71 3.36 4.71
N LEU A 6 -12.84 4.29 5.11
CA LEU A 6 -12.03 5.06 4.17
C LEU A 6 -11.22 4.08 3.30
N PRO A 7 -11.10 4.31 1.98
CA PRO A 7 -10.28 3.47 1.13
C PRO A 7 -8.80 3.61 1.51
N PRO A 8 -7.97 2.59 1.24
CA PRO A 8 -6.53 2.73 1.31
C PRO A 8 -6.05 3.73 0.25
N ILE A 9 -4.98 4.47 0.56
CA ILE A 9 -4.34 5.38 -0.39
C ILE A 9 -3.04 4.74 -0.85
N VAL A 10 -2.81 4.70 -2.16
CA VAL A 10 -1.57 4.17 -2.77
C VAL A 10 -0.94 5.28 -3.59
N THR A 11 0.32 5.60 -3.31
CA THR A 11 1.04 6.68 -3.98
C THR A 11 2.37 6.15 -4.48
N LYS A 12 2.66 6.32 -5.78
CA LYS A 12 3.98 5.98 -6.33
C LYS A 12 5.01 6.98 -5.80
N LEU A 13 6.11 6.48 -5.21
CA LEU A 13 7.21 7.31 -4.69
C LEU A 13 8.37 7.38 -5.68
N SER A 14 8.75 6.24 -6.25
CA SER A 14 9.85 6.15 -7.21
C SER A 14 9.67 4.94 -8.12
N GLU A 15 10.22 5.02 -9.31
CA GLU A 15 10.22 3.94 -10.30
C GLU A 15 11.62 3.81 -10.89
N SER A 16 12.10 2.59 -10.99
CA SER A 16 13.32 2.23 -11.70
C SER A 16 13.06 0.96 -12.50
N GLU A 17 13.98 0.64 -13.42
CA GLU A 17 13.88 -0.53 -14.29
C GLU A 17 13.73 -1.85 -13.53
N ASN A 18 14.21 -1.89 -12.28
CA ASN A 18 14.19 -3.09 -11.45
C ASN A 18 13.10 -3.07 -10.38
N GLN A 19 12.54 -1.92 -10.03
CA GLN A 19 11.55 -1.84 -8.94
C GLN A 19 10.72 -0.56 -8.96
N THR A 20 9.50 -0.65 -8.46
CA THR A 20 8.65 0.51 -8.15
C THR A 20 8.39 0.56 -6.66
N VAL A 21 8.64 1.72 -6.05
CA VAL A 21 8.42 1.96 -4.62
C VAL A 21 7.14 2.77 -4.47
N TRP A 22 6.30 2.33 -3.55
CA TRP A 22 4.99 2.87 -3.26
C TRP A 22 4.88 3.22 -1.79
N ARG A 23 4.12 4.26 -1.49
CA ARG A 23 3.58 4.56 -0.17
C ARG A 23 2.16 4.02 -0.12
N VAL A 24 1.84 3.23 0.90
CA VAL A 24 0.50 2.69 1.13
C VAL A 24 0.03 3.16 2.49
N GLU A 25 -1.08 3.89 2.52
CA GLU A 25 -1.72 4.34 3.75
C GLU A 25 -2.99 3.53 3.97
N LEU A 26 -3.01 2.76 5.05
CA LEU A 26 -4.20 2.02 5.45
C LEU A 26 -5.07 2.88 6.39
N PRO A 27 -6.40 2.82 6.23
CA PRO A 27 -7.32 3.48 7.13
C PRO A 27 -7.17 2.94 8.56
N PRO A 28 -7.49 3.74 9.57
CA PRO A 28 -7.40 3.30 10.96
C PRO A 28 -8.37 2.14 11.23
N ASN A 29 -7.86 1.06 11.83
CA ASN A 29 -8.67 -0.08 12.28
C ASN A 29 -9.33 0.17 13.65
N GLY A 30 -9.84 1.39 13.87
CA GLY A 30 -10.51 1.79 15.11
C GLY A 30 -9.66 2.56 16.13
N SER A 31 -8.34 2.66 15.94
CA SER A 31 -7.42 3.42 16.81
C SER A 31 -7.18 4.87 16.39
N GLY A 32 -7.88 5.38 15.35
CA GLY A 32 -7.73 6.75 14.84
C GLY A 32 -6.45 7.03 14.05
N PHE A 33 -5.39 6.24 14.22
CA PHE A 33 -4.12 6.41 13.50
C PHE A 33 -4.10 5.69 12.14
N ARG A 34 -3.78 6.45 11.08
CA ARG A 34 -3.44 5.87 9.78
C ARG A 34 -2.10 5.17 9.87
N SER A 35 -2.01 3.97 9.30
CA SER A 35 -0.75 3.22 9.25
C SER A 35 -0.13 3.40 7.86
N THR A 36 1.10 3.90 7.82
CA THR A 36 1.84 4.16 6.58
C THR A 36 2.90 3.09 6.35
N TYR A 37 2.87 2.50 5.16
CA TYR A 37 3.75 1.44 4.71
C TYR A 37 4.50 1.89 3.45
N ARG A 38 5.71 1.35 3.28
CA ARG A 38 6.43 1.31 2.02
C ARG A 38 6.17 -0.05 1.39
N ALA A 39 5.75 -0.09 0.14
CA ALA A 39 5.69 -1.31 -0.65
C ALA A 39 6.65 -1.19 -1.83
N THR A 40 7.45 -2.22 -2.09
CA THR A 40 8.31 -2.30 -3.27
C THR A 40 7.83 -3.46 -4.13
N THR A 41 7.57 -3.18 -5.40
CA THR A 41 7.13 -4.15 -6.40
C THR A 41 8.22 -4.27 -7.47
N TYR A 42 8.29 -5.42 -8.13
CA TYR A 42 9.30 -5.69 -9.15
C TYR A 42 8.61 -5.99 -10.48
N PRO A 43 9.04 -5.40 -11.60
CA PRO A 43 8.36 -5.59 -12.89
C PRO A 43 8.42 -7.03 -13.40
N ASN A 44 9.46 -7.77 -13.02
CA ASN A 44 9.67 -9.17 -13.43
C ASN A 44 9.25 -10.18 -12.34
N SER A 45 8.48 -9.77 -11.34
CA SER A 45 8.10 -10.67 -10.23
C SER A 45 6.81 -10.24 -9.53
N ASP A 46 5.95 -11.21 -9.20
CA ASP A 46 4.73 -11.00 -8.39
C ASP A 46 4.99 -10.76 -6.90
N LEU A 47 6.26 -10.56 -6.53
CA LEU A 47 6.69 -10.28 -5.17
C LEU A 47 6.42 -8.81 -4.80
N VAL A 48 5.81 -8.63 -3.63
CA VAL A 48 5.60 -7.31 -3.01
C VAL A 48 6.33 -7.31 -1.67
N PHE A 49 7.37 -6.50 -1.57
CA PHE A 49 8.11 -6.30 -0.33
C PHE A 49 7.47 -5.16 0.47
N VAL A 50 7.18 -5.37 1.77
CA VAL A 50 6.48 -4.38 2.59
C VAL A 50 7.29 -4.03 3.84
N GLU A 51 7.45 -2.73 4.08
CA GLU A 51 8.12 -2.17 5.26
C GLU A 51 7.20 -1.14 5.95
N THR A 52 7.19 -1.07 7.28
CA THR A 52 6.48 0.01 8.01
C THR A 52 7.43 1.17 8.29
N TRP A 53 6.94 2.40 8.17
CA TRP A 53 7.73 3.60 8.50
C TRP A 53 7.79 3.87 10.02
N VAL A 54 6.81 3.37 10.79
CA VAL A 54 6.63 3.73 12.21
C VAL A 54 7.50 2.87 13.13
N LYS A 55 7.88 1.67 12.68
CA LYS A 55 8.90 0.80 13.28
C LYS A 55 9.45 -0.06 12.16
N LYS A 56 10.76 -0.36 12.14
CA LYS A 56 11.40 -1.38 11.27
C LYS A 56 10.92 -2.82 11.56
N LEU A 57 9.65 -2.98 11.86
CA LEU A 57 8.99 -4.27 11.96
C LEU A 57 8.74 -4.75 10.54
N LYS A 58 9.40 -5.83 10.14
CA LYS A 58 9.02 -6.60 8.95
C LYS A 58 7.70 -7.31 9.25
N SER A 59 6.61 -6.56 9.40
CA SER A 59 5.28 -7.13 9.53
C SER A 59 4.82 -7.50 8.13
N SER A 60 4.63 -8.80 7.89
CA SER A 60 3.93 -9.30 6.72
C SER A 60 2.48 -8.80 6.79
N ASN A 61 2.26 -7.59 6.27
CA ASN A 61 0.97 -6.96 6.35
C ASN A 61 0.18 -7.41 5.12
N LYS A 62 -0.46 -8.58 5.26
CA LYS A 62 -1.28 -9.21 4.21
C LYS A 62 -2.23 -8.20 3.55
N LYS A 63 -2.75 -7.25 4.33
CA LYS A 63 -3.63 -6.18 3.83
C LYS A 63 -2.94 -5.25 2.83
N VAL A 64 -1.68 -4.88 3.06
CA VAL A 64 -0.90 -4.03 2.13
C VAL A 64 -0.63 -4.77 0.83
N VAL A 65 -0.28 -6.06 0.91
CA VAL A 65 -0.07 -6.90 -0.27
C VAL A 65 -1.35 -7.05 -1.09
N GLU A 66 -2.50 -7.29 -0.44
CA GLU A 66 -3.81 -7.32 -1.10
C GLU A 66 -4.14 -6.00 -1.81
N VAL A 67 -3.92 -4.86 -1.13
CA VAL A 67 -4.16 -3.53 -1.69
C VAL A 67 -3.27 -3.27 -2.90
N MET A 68 -1.98 -3.59 -2.80
CA MET A 68 -1.03 -3.43 -3.91
C MET A 68 -1.40 -4.31 -5.09
N ARG A 69 -1.72 -5.59 -4.86
CA ARG A 69 -2.14 -6.50 -5.94
C ARG A 69 -3.41 -6.02 -6.63
N ALA A 70 -4.41 -5.57 -5.87
CA ALA A 70 -5.63 -5.01 -6.44
C ALA A 70 -5.35 -3.73 -7.25
N HIS A 71 -4.47 -2.85 -6.76
CA HIS A 71 -4.08 -1.63 -7.47
C HIS A 71 -3.35 -1.93 -8.78
N LEU A 72 -2.42 -2.88 -8.77
CA LEU A 72 -1.64 -3.27 -9.96
C LEU A 72 -2.49 -4.07 -10.97
N ALA A 73 -3.38 -4.93 -10.50
CA ALA A 73 -4.27 -5.73 -11.36
C ALA A 73 -5.42 -4.92 -11.94
N GLY A 74 -5.83 -3.83 -11.27
CA GLY A 74 -7.05 -3.10 -11.59
C GLY A 74 -6.89 -1.86 -12.45
N GLY A 75 -5.69 -1.29 -12.63
CA GLY A 75 -5.53 0.00 -13.32
C GLY A 75 -6.36 1.15 -12.69
N ASP A 76 -6.88 0.95 -11.48
CA ASP A 76 -7.81 1.85 -10.82
C ASP A 76 -6.97 2.82 -9.98
N ARG A 77 -6.81 4.04 -10.49
CA ARG A 77 -6.20 5.19 -9.80
C ARG A 77 -7.10 5.55 -8.62
N PRO A 78 -6.77 5.22 -7.37
CA PRO A 78 -7.55 5.71 -6.25
C PRO A 78 -7.05 7.13 -5.95
N GLY A 79 -7.64 8.14 -6.59
CA GLY A 79 -7.49 9.54 -6.16
C GLY A 79 -7.24 10.62 -7.21
N GLU A 80 -7.72 10.51 -8.44
CA GLU A 80 -7.82 11.67 -9.33
C GLU A 80 -9.22 12.30 -9.18
N VAL A 81 -9.39 13.14 -8.15
CA VAL A 81 -10.41 14.22 -8.07
C VAL A 81 -9.81 15.43 -7.36
#